data_AF-A0A0G3HB11-F1
#
_entry.id   AF-A0A0G3HB11-F1
#
_cell.length_a   1.000
_cell.length_b   1.000
_cell.length_c   1.000
_cell.angle_alpha   90.00
_cell.angle_beta   90.00
_cell.angle_gamma   90.00
#
_symmetry.space_group_name_H-M   'P 1'
#
loop_
_entity.id
_entity.type
_entity.pdbx_description
1 polymer ?
#
loop_
_entity_poly.entity_id
_entity_poly.type
_entity_poly.pdbx_seq_one_letter_code
_entity_poly.pdbx_strand_id
1 'polypeptide(L)'
;MSPSRVLIADAVAILAFAIFARLAHNTPDAPFTVLTVLGTFWPFLLGGIAGHAICLGLKKPAFPVVPGGIIVWLSTAVAGLGIWALRHGEMPHWSFIIVATVMSGLLLLGWRIAVRLLPGMRARQ
;
A
#
# COMPACT_ATOMS: atom_id res chain seq x y z
N MET A 1 12.32 -13.89 -3.95
CA MET A 1 12.08 -13.47 -2.56
C MET A 1 10.98 -14.35 -1.98
N SER A 2 11.08 -14.73 -0.70
CA SER A 2 10.02 -15.50 -0.03
C SER A 2 8.73 -14.67 0.08
N PRO A 3 7.54 -15.30 0.07
CA PRO A 3 6.27 -14.59 0.23
C PRO A 3 6.22 -13.70 1.48
N SER A 4 6.75 -14.18 2.60
CA SER A 4 6.82 -13.41 3.87
C SER A 4 7.60 -12.11 3.74
N ARG A 5 8.74 -12.10 3.05
CA ARG A 5 9.55 -10.89 2.84
C ARG A 5 8.83 -9.87 1.97
N VAL A 6 8.08 -10.32 0.97
CA VAL A 6 7.28 -9.44 0.10
C VAL A 6 6.14 -8.81 0.90
N LEU A 7 5.42 -9.61 1.69
CA LEU A 7 4.34 -9.11 2.54
C LEU A 7 4.84 -8.07 3.55
N ILE A 8 5.98 -8.32 4.20
CA ILE A 8 6.59 -7.36 5.14
C ILE A 8 6.99 -6.08 4.42
N ALA A 9 7.66 -6.17 3.26
CA ALA A 9 8.04 -4.99 2.48
C ALA A 9 6.82 -4.17 2.04
N ASP A 10 5.73 -4.83 1.64
CA ASP A 10 4.47 -4.16 1.31
C ASP A 10 3.82 -3.51 2.52
N ALA A 11 3.79 -4.18 3.68
CA ALA A 11 3.28 -3.59 4.91
C ALA A 11 4.08 -2.34 5.32
N VAL A 12 5.41 -2.37 5.16
CA VAL A 12 6.28 -1.20 5.40
C VAL A 12 5.99 -0.08 4.40
N ALA A 13 5.80 -0.39 3.11
CA ALA A 13 5.44 0.58 2.09
C ALA A 13 4.07 1.24 2.37
N ILE A 14 3.08 0.45 2.83
CA ILE A 14 1.75 0.94 3.22
C ILE A 14 1.82 1.78 4.49
N LEU A 15 2.68 1.42 5.45
CA LEU A 15 2.92 2.24 6.64
C LEU A 15 3.56 3.57 6.28
N ALA A 16 4.58 3.57 5.41
CA ALA A 16 5.19 4.78 4.89
C ALA A 16 4.17 5.66 4.17
N PHE A 17 3.32 5.07 3.33
CA PHE A 17 2.19 5.76 2.70
C PHE A 17 1.29 6.44 3.74
N ALA A 18 0.86 5.72 4.78
CA ALA A 18 -0.02 6.27 5.81
C ALA A 18 0.64 7.42 6.59
N ILE A 19 1.93 7.30 6.90
CA ILE A 19 2.72 8.34 7.55
C ILE A 19 2.77 9.59 6.67
N PHE A 20 3.18 9.46 5.40
CA PHE A 20 3.30 10.60 4.49
C PHE A 20 1.96 11.25 4.18
N ALA A 21 0.91 10.46 4.00
CA ALA A 21 -0.44 10.97 3.81
C ALA A 21 -0.89 11.81 5.02
N ARG A 22 -0.70 11.32 6.25
CA ARG A 22 -1.08 12.06 7.45
C ARG A 22 -0.19 13.27 7.73
N LEU A 23 1.09 13.18 7.40
CA LEU A 23 2.00 14.32 7.52
C LEU A 23 1.61 15.44 6.55
N ALA A 24 1.27 15.11 5.31
CA ALA A 24 0.83 16.07 4.29
C ALA A 24 -0.54 16.70 4.62
N HIS A 25 -1.37 16.04 5.41
CA HIS A 25 -2.69 16.50 5.83
C HIS A 25 -2.75 16.90 7.32
N ASN A 26 -1.61 17.29 7.91
CA ASN A 26 -1.55 17.69 9.30
C ASN A 26 -2.25 19.05 9.51
N THR A 27 -3.45 19.01 10.11
CA THR A 27 -4.29 20.17 10.37
C THR A 27 -4.76 20.14 11.84
N PRO A 28 -5.21 21.28 12.41
CA PRO A 28 -5.75 21.31 13.77
C PRO A 28 -6.88 20.29 14.01
N ASP A 29 -7.76 20.09 13.01
CA ASP A 29 -8.91 19.18 13.10
C ASP A 29 -8.53 17.72 12.84
N ALA A 30 -7.37 17.46 12.23
CA ALA A 30 -6.85 16.13 11.95
C ALA A 30 -5.33 16.08 12.19
N PRO A 31 -4.89 16.09 13.46
CA PRO A 31 -3.47 16.20 13.79
C PRO A 31 -2.70 14.93 13.41
N PHE A 32 -1.43 15.11 13.06
CA PHE A 32 -0.50 14.02 12.85
C PHE A 32 -0.17 13.32 14.18
N THR A 33 -0.73 12.13 14.36
CA THR A 33 -0.57 11.30 15.57
C THR A 33 -0.45 9.83 15.17
N VAL A 34 -0.03 8.98 16.11
CA VAL A 34 0.02 7.53 15.90
C VAL A 34 -1.38 6.98 15.57
N LEU A 35 -2.43 7.45 16.26
CA LEU A 35 -3.80 6.99 16.02
C LEU A 35 -4.30 7.39 14.63
N THR A 36 -4.00 8.61 14.17
CA THR A 36 -4.43 9.07 12.84
C THR A 36 -3.68 8.33 11.73
N VAL A 37 -2.40 8.00 11.93
CA VAL A 37 -1.63 7.12 11.02
C VAL A 37 -2.22 5.71 11.01
N LEU A 38 -2.45 5.09 12.16
CA LEU A 38 -3.03 3.75 12.23
C LEU A 38 -4.43 3.69 11.59
N GLY A 39 -5.23 4.74 11.78
CA GLY A 39 -6.55 4.89 11.16
C GLY A 39 -6.52 4.97 9.63
N THR A 40 -5.41 5.41 9.04
CA THR A 40 -5.16 5.37 7.58
C THR A 40 -4.47 4.07 7.15
N PHE A 41 -3.62 3.50 8.01
CA PHE A 41 -2.82 2.32 7.69
C PHE A 41 -3.65 1.04 7.59
N TRP A 42 -4.48 0.74 8.59
CA TRP A 42 -5.15 -0.57 8.67
C TRP A 42 -6.08 -0.89 7.48
N PRO A 43 -6.85 0.07 6.89
CA PRO A 43 -7.69 -0.23 5.73
C PRO A 43 -6.89 -0.62 4.50
N PHE A 44 -5.78 0.08 4.26
CA PHE A 44 -4.88 -0.19 3.14
C PHE A 44 -4.10 -1.50 3.38
N LEU A 45 -3.66 -1.76 4.61
CA LEU A 45 -3.02 -3.01 4.99
C LEU A 45 -3.96 -4.21 4.71
N LEU A 46 -5.23 -4.10 5.06
CA LEU A 46 -6.23 -5.14 4.80
C LEU A 46 -6.33 -5.43 3.30
N GLY A 47 -6.35 -4.40 2.45
CA GLY A 47 -6.31 -4.56 1.00
C GLY A 47 -5.02 -5.20 0.49
N GLY A 48 -3.87 -4.86 1.08
CA GLY A 48 -2.60 -5.49 0.77
C GLY A 48 -2.61 -6.99 1.09
N ILE A 49 -3.09 -7.37 2.29
CA ILE A 49 -3.25 -8.78 2.69
C ILE A 49 -4.20 -9.51 1.73
N ALA A 50 -5.32 -8.90 1.37
CA ALA A 50 -6.26 -9.45 0.40
C ALA A 50 -5.61 -9.67 -0.98
N GLY A 51 -4.80 -8.72 -1.46
CA GLY A 51 -4.06 -8.85 -2.71
C GLY A 51 -3.04 -9.99 -2.71
N HIS A 52 -2.37 -10.22 -1.58
CA HIS A 52 -1.50 -11.40 -1.40
C HIS A 52 -2.31 -12.71 -1.41
N ALA A 53 -3.47 -12.74 -0.75
CA ALA A 53 -4.38 -13.88 -0.78
C ALA A 53 -4.91 -14.18 -2.19
N ILE A 54 -5.24 -13.14 -2.97
CA ILE A 54 -5.62 -13.27 -4.39
C ILE A 54 -4.45 -13.85 -5.20
N CYS A 55 -3.23 -13.35 -5.02
CA CYS A 55 -2.05 -13.91 -5.69
C CYS A 55 -1.86 -15.40 -5.36
N LEU A 56 -2.04 -15.77 -4.09
CA LEU A 56 -1.97 -17.16 -3.62
C LEU A 56 -3.03 -18.03 -4.31
N GLY A 57 -4.30 -17.59 -4.31
CA GLY A 57 -5.41 -18.30 -4.96
C GLY A 57 -5.22 -18.46 -6.47
N LEU A 58 -4.64 -17.45 -7.13
CA LEU A 58 -4.31 -17.48 -8.56
C LEU A 58 -2.98 -18.20 -8.87
N LYS A 59 -2.28 -18.72 -7.86
CA LYS A 59 -0.94 -19.34 -7.98
C LYS A 59 0.06 -18.43 -8.70
N LYS A 60 -0.01 -17.12 -8.46
CA LYS A 60 0.91 -16.12 -9.01
C LYS A 60 1.87 -15.61 -7.93
N PRO A 61 3.14 -15.34 -8.26
CA PRO A 61 4.05 -14.71 -7.31
C PRO A 61 3.65 -13.26 -7.05
N ALA A 62 3.62 -12.85 -5.78
CA ALA A 62 3.31 -11.47 -5.36
C ALA A 62 4.47 -10.47 -5.60
N PHE A 63 5.70 -10.98 -5.79
CA PHE A 63 6.90 -10.16 -5.94
C PHE A 63 6.99 -9.33 -7.23
N PRO A 64 6.93 -9.91 -8.44
CA PRO A 64 7.12 -9.13 -9.66
C PRO A 64 6.05 -8.05 -9.78
N VAL A 65 6.40 -6.91 -10.40
CA VAL A 65 5.45 -5.81 -10.68
C VAL A 65 4.20 -6.38 -11.35
N VAL A 66 4.38 -7.16 -12.42
CA VAL A 66 3.29 -7.86 -13.12
C VAL A 66 3.42 -9.37 -12.92
N PRO A 67 2.32 -10.08 -12.59
CA PRO A 67 1.00 -9.54 -12.21
C PRO A 67 0.90 -9.17 -10.72
N GLY A 68 1.77 -9.72 -9.87
CA GLY A 68 1.58 -9.72 -8.41
C GLY A 68 1.54 -8.34 -7.76
N GLY A 69 2.49 -7.46 -8.09
CA GLY A 69 2.52 -6.09 -7.58
C GLY A 69 1.27 -5.29 -7.96
N ILE A 70 0.80 -5.43 -9.20
CA ILE A 70 -0.45 -4.79 -9.66
C ILE A 70 -1.66 -5.31 -8.88
N ILE A 71 -1.78 -6.63 -8.68
CA ILE A 71 -2.87 -7.20 -7.89
C ILE A 71 -2.86 -6.62 -6.47
N VAL A 72 -1.70 -6.66 -5.80
CA VAL A 72 -1.57 -6.14 -4.43
C VAL A 72 -1.89 -4.65 -4.37
N TRP A 73 -1.39 -3.85 -5.29
CA TRP A 73 -1.64 -2.41 -5.33
C TRP A 73 -3.12 -2.09 -5.52
N LEU A 74 -3.77 -2.68 -6.52
CA LEU A 74 -5.19 -2.41 -6.78
C LEU A 74 -6.07 -2.87 -5.61
N SER A 75 -5.80 -4.05 -5.02
CA SER A 75 -6.51 -4.49 -3.81
C SER A 75 -6.30 -3.53 -2.63
N THR A 76 -5.07 -3.02 -2.44
CA THR A 76 -4.72 -2.04 -1.41
C THR A 76 -5.52 -0.74 -1.59
N ALA A 77 -5.50 -0.17 -2.79
CA ALA A 77 -6.19 1.09 -3.09
C ALA A 77 -7.71 0.96 -2.97
N VAL A 78 -8.29 -0.11 -3.53
CA VAL A 78 -9.74 -0.36 -3.49
C VAL A 78 -10.22 -0.56 -2.06
N ALA A 79 -9.54 -1.38 -1.26
CA ALA A 79 -9.95 -1.58 0.14
C ALA A 79 -9.76 -0.31 0.97
N GLY A 80 -8.62 0.37 0.83
CA GLY A 80 -8.32 1.59 1.57
C GLY A 80 -9.35 2.70 1.33
N LEU A 81 -9.63 2.99 0.07
CA LEU A 81 -10.60 4.02 -0.34
C LEU A 81 -12.05 3.59 -0.10
N GLY A 82 -12.36 2.30 -0.29
CA GLY A 82 -13.70 1.76 -0.01
C GLY A 82 -14.05 1.80 1.47
N ILE A 83 -13.14 1.37 2.35
CA ILE A 83 -13.33 1.45 3.80
C ILE A 83 -13.36 2.91 4.26
N TRP A 84 -12.54 3.78 3.66
CA TRP A 84 -12.65 5.22 3.91
C TRP A 84 -14.07 5.70 3.59
N ALA A 85 -14.63 5.36 2.42
CA ALA A 85 -15.96 5.80 2.01
C ALA A 85 -17.04 5.29 2.98
N LEU A 86 -16.97 4.01 3.36
CA LEU A 86 -17.88 3.40 4.32
C LEU A 86 -17.85 4.09 5.69
N ARG A 87 -16.66 4.52 6.16
CA ARG A 87 -16.52 5.19 7.46
C ARG A 87 -17.05 6.61 7.49
N HIS A 88 -17.07 7.29 6.34
CA HIS A 88 -17.49 8.70 6.24
C HIS A 88 -18.91 8.85 5.68
N GLY A 89 -19.49 7.78 5.10
CA GLY A 89 -20.83 7.82 4.52
C GLY A 89 -20.89 8.56 3.18
N GLU A 90 -19.74 8.80 2.55
CA GLU A 90 -19.64 9.54 1.29
C GLU A 90 -18.45 9.06 0.44
N MET A 91 -18.46 9.42 -0.85
CA MET A 91 -17.33 9.14 -1.72
C MET A 91 -16.18 10.11 -1.44
N PRO A 92 -14.94 9.64 -1.38
CA PRO A 92 -13.79 10.52 -1.23
C PRO A 92 -13.71 11.48 -2.42
N HIS A 93 -13.28 12.71 -2.15
CA HIS A 93 -13.07 13.70 -3.21
C HIS A 93 -12.12 13.12 -4.28
N TRP A 94 -12.42 13.37 -5.56
CA TRP A 94 -11.74 12.70 -6.68
C TRP A 94 -10.21 12.90 -6.67
N SER A 95 -9.74 14.08 -6.23
CA SER A 95 -8.31 14.35 -6.09
C SER A 95 -7.66 13.46 -5.04
N PHE A 96 -8.34 13.17 -3.93
CA PHE A 96 -7.85 12.26 -2.90
C PHE A 96 -7.78 10.81 -3.42
N ILE A 97 -8.80 10.36 -4.18
CA ILE A 97 -8.79 9.04 -4.83
C ILE A 97 -7.54 8.89 -5.72
N ILE A 98 -7.27 9.87 -6.58
CA ILE A 98 -6.12 9.84 -7.49
C ILE A 98 -4.81 9.85 -6.71
N VAL A 99 -4.62 10.82 -5.80
CA VAL A 99 -3.36 10.96 -5.05
C VAL A 99 -3.09 9.72 -4.19
N ALA A 100 -4.09 9.21 -3.47
CA ALA A 100 -3.92 8.00 -2.64
C ALA A 100 -3.57 6.77 -3.49
N THR A 101 -4.23 6.59 -4.63
CA THR A 101 -3.99 5.47 -5.54
C THR A 101 -2.59 5.55 -6.15
N VAL A 102 -2.19 6.72 -6.65
CA VAL A 102 -0.87 6.91 -7.26
C VAL A 102 0.24 6.79 -6.22
N MET A 103 0.12 7.43 -5.05
CA MET A 103 1.16 7.37 -4.01
C MET A 103 1.34 5.96 -3.42
N SER A 104 0.24 5.24 -3.14
CA SER A 104 0.34 3.84 -2.72
C SER A 104 0.95 2.96 -3.83
N GLY A 105 0.64 3.24 -5.10
CA GLY A 105 1.22 2.55 -6.24
C GLY A 105 2.71 2.81 -6.40
N LEU A 106 3.15 4.06 -6.27
CA LEU A 106 4.56 4.43 -6.31
C LEU A 106 5.35 3.70 -5.21
N LEU A 107 4.83 3.63 -3.99
CA LEU A 107 5.53 2.98 -2.89
C LEU A 107 5.54 1.45 -3.06
N LEU A 108 4.40 0.82 -3.37
CA LEU A 108 4.31 -0.64 -3.55
C LEU A 108 5.07 -1.12 -4.79
N LEU A 109 4.91 -0.46 -5.93
CA LEU A 109 5.58 -0.88 -7.17
C LEU A 109 7.02 -0.40 -7.22
N GLY A 110 7.33 0.77 -6.65
CA GLY A 110 8.65 1.40 -6.70
C GLY A 110 9.72 0.57 -6.01
N TRP A 111 9.45 -0.03 -4.83
CA TRP A 111 10.44 -0.87 -4.16
C TRP A 111 10.75 -2.14 -4.96
N ARG A 112 9.74 -2.73 -5.64
CA ARG A 112 9.92 -3.88 -6.52
C ARG A 112 10.79 -3.53 -7.72
N ILE A 113 10.58 -2.35 -8.30
CA ILE A 113 11.40 -1.82 -9.40
C ILE A 113 12.84 -1.59 -8.92
N ALA A 114 13.01 -0.94 -7.76
CA ALA A 114 14.33 -0.66 -7.18
C ALA A 114 15.15 -1.95 -6.96
N VAL A 115 14.55 -3.00 -6.38
CA VAL A 115 15.23 -4.30 -6.18
C VAL A 115 15.64 -4.96 -7.50
N ARG A 116 14.93 -4.69 -8.60
CA ARG A 116 15.31 -5.19 -9.94
C ARG A 116 16.41 -4.36 -10.59
N LEU A 117 16.40 -3.05 -10.39
CA LEU A 117 17.33 -2.11 -11.01
C LEU A 117 18.65 -1.94 -10.24
N LEU A 118 18.72 -2.35 -8.96
CA LEU A 118 19.89 -2.20 -8.10
C LEU A 118 20.55 -3.58 -7.83
N PRO A 119 21.60 -3.97 -8.59
CA PRO A 119 22.25 -5.28 -8.47
C PRO A 119 22.90 -5.55 -7.10
N GLY A 120 23.27 -4.50 -6.35
CA GLY A 120 24.01 -4.59 -5.09
C GLY A 120 23.27 -5.22 -3.91
N MET A 121 21.95 -5.39 -3.98
CA MET A 121 21.15 -6.03 -2.91
C MET A 121 21.14 -7.57 -3.00
N ARG A 122 21.73 -8.16 -4.05
CA ARG A 122 21.78 -9.61 -4.27
C ARG A 122 23.05 -10.28 -3.74
N ALA A 123 24.11 -9.54 -3.46
CA ALA A 123 25.42 -10.08 -3.12
C ALA A 123 25.60 -10.47 -1.63
N ARG A 124 24.54 -10.46 -0.82
CA ARG A 124 24.58 -10.79 0.63
C ARG A 124 23.54 -11.83 1.07
N GLN A 125 22.99 -12.62 0.16
CA GLN A 125 22.14 -13.77 0.47
C GLN A 125 22.73 -15.02 -0.16
#